data_AF-A0A350XJP4-F1
#
_entry.id   AF-A0A350XJP4-F1
#
_cell.length_a   1.000
_cell.length_b   1.000
_cell.length_c   1.000
_cell.angle_alpha   90.00
_cell.angle_beta   90.00
_cell.angle_gamma   90.00
#
_symmetry.space_group_name_H-M   'P 1'
#
loop_
_entity.id
_entity.type
_entity.pdbx_description
1 polymer ?
#
loop_
_entity_poly.entity_id
_entity_poly.type
_entity_poly.pdbx_seq_one_letter_code
_entity_poly.pdbx_strand_id
1 'polypeptide(L)'
;MKNLSQLTATFGILSTLLVATPALTQTAAAPSLPATQPNLTFNVQRQSGACPRTVSLWHSTRYYEGGGEHTAIANTAAIAGTARLVGGNRRYAEFRAPLQRAYASCVGVARSNEGYPYVFRFGGGNVTFRVEMPSDTPSNPMIVSDRRVMANRPMVRWAIAD
;
A
#
# COMPACT_ATOMS: atom_id res chain seq x y z
N MET A 1 -42.83 78.46 -22.77
CA MET A 1 -41.35 78.49 -22.71
C MET A 1 -40.86 77.05 -22.55
N LYS A 2 -39.95 76.59 -23.44
CA LYS A 2 -38.80 75.66 -23.24
C LYS A 2 -38.92 74.69 -22.02
N ASN A 3 -38.81 73.36 -22.07
CA ASN A 3 -37.88 72.42 -22.73
C ASN A 3 -38.31 70.97 -22.34
N LEU A 4 -38.17 69.93 -23.19
CA LEU A 4 -37.11 68.88 -23.14
C LEU A 4 -36.78 68.40 -21.70
N SER A 5 -36.88 67.12 -21.33
CA SER A 5 -36.19 65.98 -21.94
C SER A 5 -36.72 64.61 -21.45
N GLN A 6 -36.50 63.62 -22.30
CA GLN A 6 -36.64 62.18 -22.13
C GLN A 6 -35.89 61.62 -20.91
N LEU A 7 -36.35 60.48 -20.37
CA LEU A 7 -35.48 59.41 -19.87
C LEU A 7 -36.27 58.08 -19.82
N THR A 8 -36.19 57.37 -20.94
CA THR A 8 -36.48 55.96 -21.09
C THR A 8 -35.45 55.16 -20.30
N ALA A 9 -35.87 54.37 -19.32
CA ALA A 9 -35.02 53.37 -18.66
C ALA A 9 -35.53 51.98 -19.03
N THR A 10 -34.92 51.41 -20.05
CA THR A 10 -35.04 50.00 -20.44
C THR A 10 -34.34 49.13 -19.39
N PHE A 11 -35.09 48.33 -18.63
CA PHE A 11 -34.53 47.27 -17.80
C PHE A 11 -34.13 46.08 -18.69
N GLY A 12 -32.83 45.95 -18.91
CA GLY A 12 -32.21 44.83 -19.61
C GLY A 12 -32.34 43.52 -18.85
N ILE A 13 -32.78 42.48 -19.56
CA ILE A 13 -32.80 41.10 -19.08
C ILE A 13 -31.36 40.61 -19.01
N LEU A 14 -30.84 40.43 -17.79
CA LEU A 14 -29.51 39.90 -17.53
C LEU A 14 -29.55 38.36 -17.64
N SER A 15 -29.35 37.84 -18.86
CA SER A 15 -29.13 36.41 -19.10
C SER A 15 -27.76 35.99 -18.58
N THR A 16 -27.69 35.38 -17.41
CA THR A 16 -26.48 34.73 -16.91
C THR A 16 -26.27 33.40 -17.65
N LEU A 17 -25.33 33.37 -18.60
CA LEU A 17 -24.81 32.11 -19.13
C LEU A 17 -23.97 31.42 -18.06
N LEU A 18 -24.53 30.37 -17.45
CA LEU A 18 -23.79 29.39 -16.65
C LEU A 18 -22.94 28.54 -17.60
N VAL A 19 -21.67 28.89 -17.76
CA VAL A 19 -20.68 28.04 -18.43
C VAL A 19 -20.33 26.91 -17.46
N ALA A 20 -21.03 25.78 -17.56
CA ALA A 20 -20.65 24.54 -16.90
C ALA A 20 -19.38 24.01 -17.58
N THR A 21 -18.22 24.30 -16.99
CA THR A 21 -16.97 23.64 -17.40
C THR A 21 -17.04 22.19 -16.92
N PRO A 22 -16.95 21.18 -17.81
CA PRO A 22 -16.84 19.80 -17.36
C PRO A 22 -15.49 19.67 -16.64
N ALA A 23 -15.54 19.44 -15.33
CA ALA A 23 -14.37 19.07 -14.56
C ALA A 23 -13.87 17.73 -15.10
N LEU A 24 -12.77 17.76 -15.85
CA LEU A 24 -12.01 16.57 -16.22
C LEU A 24 -11.54 15.91 -14.93
N THR A 25 -12.27 14.90 -14.48
CA THR A 25 -11.83 14.01 -13.41
C THR A 25 -10.70 13.17 -13.98
N GLN A 26 -9.46 13.56 -13.69
CA GLN A 26 -8.29 12.77 -14.00
C GLN A 26 -8.32 11.52 -13.11
N THR A 27 -8.88 10.43 -13.62
CA THR A 27 -8.86 9.13 -12.94
C THR A 27 -7.39 8.71 -12.81
N ALA A 28 -6.83 8.83 -11.60
CA ALA A 28 -5.48 8.32 -11.32
C ALA A 28 -5.43 6.84 -11.68
N ALA A 29 -4.41 6.43 -12.44
CA ALA A 29 -4.21 5.03 -12.80
C ALA A 29 -4.17 4.18 -11.53
N ALA A 30 -4.86 3.04 -11.54
CA ALA A 30 -4.84 2.11 -10.42
C ALA A 30 -3.38 1.70 -10.12
N PRO A 31 -2.97 1.61 -8.84
CA PRO A 31 -1.61 1.24 -8.49
C PRO A 31 -1.23 -0.11 -9.12
N SER A 32 -0.19 -0.12 -9.95
CA SER A 32 0.33 -1.32 -10.62
C SER A 32 1.52 -1.90 -9.84
N LEU A 33 1.73 -3.21 -10.00
CA LEU A 33 2.91 -3.88 -9.47
C LEU A 33 4.16 -3.42 -10.24
N PRO A 34 5.35 -3.46 -9.61
CA PRO A 34 6.60 -3.27 -10.33
C PRO A 34 6.71 -4.24 -11.51
N ALA A 35 7.18 -3.76 -12.65
CA ALA A 35 7.40 -4.60 -13.84
C ALA A 35 8.60 -5.57 -13.68
N THR A 36 9.41 -5.37 -12.64
CA THR A 36 10.56 -6.21 -12.31
C THR A 36 10.14 -7.48 -11.55
N GLN A 37 11.04 -8.45 -11.46
CA GLN A 37 10.87 -9.57 -10.54
C GLN A 37 11.07 -9.14 -9.08
N PRO A 38 10.47 -9.84 -8.10
CA PRO A 38 10.78 -9.67 -6.69
C PRO A 38 12.29 -9.79 -6.43
N ASN A 39 12.85 -8.88 -5.64
CA ASN A 39 14.29 -8.77 -5.38
C ASN A 39 14.72 -9.25 -3.99
N LEU A 40 13.77 -9.58 -3.10
CA LEU A 40 14.06 -10.27 -1.84
C LEU A 40 13.36 -11.64 -1.82
N THR A 41 14.09 -12.66 -1.39
CA THR A 41 13.60 -14.04 -1.27
C THR A 41 14.01 -14.63 0.07
N PHE A 42 13.08 -15.31 0.73
CA PHE A 42 13.25 -15.92 2.05
C PHE A 42 12.91 -17.40 2.03
N ASN A 43 13.73 -18.20 2.70
CA ASN A 43 13.46 -19.61 2.87
C ASN A 43 12.35 -19.82 3.89
N VAL A 44 11.38 -20.68 3.55
CA VAL A 44 10.34 -21.11 4.47
C VAL A 44 10.90 -22.23 5.34
N GLN A 45 11.01 -21.97 6.63
CA GLN A 45 11.26 -22.97 7.66
C GLN A 45 9.95 -23.73 7.90
N ARG A 46 9.79 -24.83 7.17
CA ARG A 46 8.65 -25.73 7.28
C ARG A 46 8.68 -26.46 8.62
N GLN A 47 7.54 -26.45 9.30
CA GLN A 47 7.30 -27.28 10.49
C GLN A 47 6.47 -28.51 10.14
N SER A 48 5.39 -28.34 9.36
CA SER A 48 4.56 -29.46 8.88
C SER A 48 3.76 -29.08 7.61
N GLY A 49 3.07 -30.07 7.04
CA GLY A 49 2.21 -29.88 5.86
C GLY A 49 2.96 -29.67 4.54
N ALA A 50 2.26 -29.21 3.51
CA ALA A 50 2.84 -28.86 2.22
C ALA A 50 3.11 -27.35 2.17
N CYS A 51 4.38 -26.94 2.22
CA CYS A 51 4.78 -25.53 2.23
C CYS A 51 5.54 -25.17 0.96
N PRO A 52 5.43 -23.92 0.47
CA PRO A 52 6.35 -23.44 -0.55
C PRO A 52 7.77 -23.43 0.03
N ARG A 53 8.79 -23.70 -0.81
CA ARG A 53 10.20 -23.59 -0.38
C ARG A 53 10.57 -22.13 -0.13
N THR A 54 10.17 -21.33 -1.11
CA THR A 54 10.26 -19.89 -1.33
C THR A 54 9.16 -19.00 -0.76
N VAL A 55 9.45 -17.82 -0.21
CA VAL A 55 8.60 -16.63 -0.44
C VAL A 55 9.46 -15.48 -0.92
N SER A 56 8.86 -14.54 -1.66
CA SER A 56 9.57 -13.37 -2.14
C SER A 56 8.75 -12.09 -1.97
N LEU A 57 9.40 -10.93 -2.08
CA LEU A 57 8.75 -9.64 -2.11
C LEU A 57 9.54 -8.64 -2.95
N TRP A 58 8.85 -7.64 -3.49
CA TRP A 58 9.49 -6.45 -4.04
C TRP A 58 9.83 -5.51 -2.90
N HIS A 59 11.08 -5.09 -2.83
CA HIS A 59 11.59 -4.11 -1.89
C HIS A 59 12.25 -2.95 -2.64
N SER A 60 11.90 -1.73 -2.30
CA SER A 60 12.60 -0.54 -2.80
C SER A 60 12.79 0.47 -1.68
N THR A 61 13.89 1.22 -1.75
CA THR A 61 14.19 2.29 -0.82
C THR A 61 14.27 3.61 -1.57
N ARG A 62 13.62 4.64 -1.05
CA ARG A 62 13.81 6.04 -1.43
C ARG A 62 14.55 6.74 -0.31
N TYR A 63 15.81 7.12 -0.54
CA TYR A 63 16.61 7.86 0.42
C TYR A 63 16.31 9.36 0.36
N TYR A 64 16.47 10.04 1.50
CA TYR A 64 16.44 11.50 1.64
C TYR A 64 17.42 11.91 2.74
N GLU A 65 17.70 13.21 2.87
CA GLU A 65 18.54 13.71 3.95
C GLU A 65 17.95 13.30 5.30
N GLY A 66 18.76 12.66 6.14
CA GLY A 66 18.34 12.18 7.44
C GLY A 66 17.57 10.86 7.47
N GLY A 67 17.36 10.19 6.32
CA GLY A 67 16.65 8.92 6.37
C GLY A 67 16.30 8.26 5.06
N GLY A 68 15.23 7.47 5.11
CA GLY A 68 14.75 6.72 3.97
C GLY A 68 13.34 6.19 4.17
N GLU A 69 12.69 5.88 3.06
CA GLU A 69 11.42 5.18 3.05
C GLU A 69 11.54 3.90 2.24
N HIS A 70 11.08 2.82 2.84
CA HIS A 70 11.10 1.48 2.32
C HIS A 70 9.69 1.08 1.89
N THR A 71 9.58 0.53 0.70
CA THR A 71 8.34 -0.07 0.19
C THR A 71 8.54 -1.58 0.09
N ALA A 72 7.62 -2.36 0.68
CA ALA A 72 7.59 -3.80 0.57
C ALA A 72 6.25 -4.27 -0.02
N ILE A 73 6.29 -5.10 -1.05
CA ILE A 73 5.10 -5.72 -1.65
C ILE A 73 5.29 -7.24 -1.63
N ALA A 74 4.50 -7.96 -0.84
CA ALA A 74 4.67 -9.39 -0.67
C ALA A 74 4.19 -10.18 -1.91
N ASN A 75 5.04 -11.06 -2.46
CA ASN A 75 4.73 -11.86 -3.63
C ASN A 75 3.93 -13.13 -3.26
N THR A 76 2.68 -12.99 -2.80
CA THR A 76 1.86 -14.12 -2.34
C THR A 76 0.92 -14.77 -3.37
N ALA A 77 0.69 -14.20 -4.56
CA ALA A 77 -0.38 -14.67 -5.46
C ALA A 77 -0.21 -16.11 -5.97
N ALA A 78 1.03 -16.63 -6.02
CA ALA A 78 1.30 -18.01 -6.42
C ALA A 78 0.97 -19.04 -5.31
N ILE A 79 0.78 -18.59 -4.07
CA ILE A 79 0.61 -19.46 -2.90
C ILE A 79 -0.68 -19.17 -2.12
N ALA A 80 -1.29 -18.00 -2.33
CA ALA A 80 -2.46 -17.53 -1.61
C ALA A 80 -3.39 -16.70 -2.51
N GLY A 81 -4.64 -16.57 -2.09
CA GLY A 81 -5.63 -15.69 -2.70
C GLY A 81 -5.45 -14.22 -2.30
N THR A 82 -6.53 -13.45 -2.36
CA THR A 82 -6.53 -12.02 -2.03
C THR A 82 -6.23 -11.78 -0.56
N ALA A 83 -5.21 -10.95 -0.31
CA ALA A 83 -4.87 -10.50 1.03
C ALA A 83 -5.89 -9.49 1.57
N ARG A 84 -6.00 -9.46 2.90
CA ARG A 84 -6.75 -8.46 3.66
C ARG A 84 -5.85 -7.89 4.75
N LEU A 85 -5.93 -6.58 4.99
CA LEU A 85 -5.35 -5.98 6.18
C LEU A 85 -6.15 -6.44 7.39
N VAL A 86 -5.50 -7.08 8.36
CA VAL A 86 -6.15 -7.63 9.56
C VAL A 86 -5.75 -6.91 10.84
N GLY A 87 -4.70 -6.09 10.80
CA GLY A 87 -4.31 -5.26 11.92
C GLY A 87 -3.15 -4.34 11.60
N GLY A 88 -2.93 -3.36 12.48
CA GLY A 88 -1.76 -2.51 12.42
C GLY A 88 -1.94 -1.15 13.08
N ASN A 89 -0.80 -0.54 13.41
CA ASN A 89 -0.67 0.85 13.83
C ASN A 89 0.67 1.41 13.30
N ARG A 90 1.13 2.57 13.79
CA ARG A 90 2.40 3.18 13.36
C ARG A 90 3.65 2.29 13.53
N ARG A 91 3.58 1.21 14.31
CA ARG A 91 4.69 0.27 14.57
C ARG A 91 4.60 -1.04 13.81
N TYR A 92 3.42 -1.44 13.36
CA TYR A 92 3.28 -2.71 12.64
C TYR A 92 2.13 -2.69 11.65
N ALA A 93 2.20 -3.54 10.63
CA ALA A 93 1.10 -3.86 9.74
C ALA A 93 1.02 -5.38 9.56
N GLU A 94 -0.20 -5.92 9.57
CA GLU A 94 -0.45 -7.34 9.44
C GLU A 94 -1.53 -7.61 8.41
N PHE A 95 -1.23 -8.51 7.48
CA PHE A 95 -2.11 -8.92 6.40
C PHE A 95 -2.29 -10.42 6.42
N ARG A 96 -3.48 -10.88 6.07
CA ARG A 96 -3.81 -12.30 5.97
C ARG A 96 -4.37 -12.61 4.58
N ALA A 97 -3.93 -13.72 4.00
CA ALA A 97 -4.50 -14.27 2.77
C ALA A 97 -4.77 -15.77 2.93
N PRO A 98 -5.89 -16.29 2.42
CA PRO A 98 -6.16 -17.72 2.42
C PRO A 98 -5.16 -18.42 1.49
N LEU A 99 -4.55 -19.50 1.96
CA LEU A 99 -3.64 -20.31 1.16
C LEU A 99 -4.40 -21.02 0.05
N GLN A 100 -3.75 -21.17 -1.09
CA GLN A 100 -4.23 -22.04 -2.15
C GLN A 100 -4.28 -23.49 -1.65
N ARG A 101 -5.14 -24.32 -2.26
CA ARG A 101 -5.36 -25.71 -1.85
C ARG A 101 -4.06 -26.53 -1.74
N ALA A 102 -3.10 -26.30 -2.63
CA ALA A 102 -1.79 -26.96 -2.62
C ALA A 102 -0.96 -26.68 -1.36
N TYR A 103 -1.21 -25.56 -0.67
CA TYR A 103 -0.48 -25.12 0.52
C TYR A 103 -1.37 -25.03 1.77
N ALA A 104 -2.64 -25.42 1.69
CA ALA A 104 -3.62 -25.21 2.77
C ALA A 104 -3.24 -25.87 4.11
N SER A 105 -2.41 -26.91 4.08
CA SER A 105 -1.89 -27.59 5.26
C SER A 105 -0.57 -27.02 5.80
N CYS A 106 0.02 -26.03 5.14
CA CYS A 106 1.33 -25.50 5.51
C CYS A 106 1.32 -24.92 6.93
N VAL A 107 2.27 -25.38 7.74
CA VAL A 107 2.67 -24.75 9.00
C VAL A 107 4.15 -24.45 8.93
N GLY A 108 4.52 -23.19 9.08
CA GLY A 108 5.90 -22.76 8.92
C GLY A 108 6.07 -21.25 9.02
N VAL A 109 7.31 -20.80 8.87
CA VAL A 109 7.67 -19.40 8.99
C VAL A 109 8.78 -19.04 8.00
N ALA A 110 8.72 -17.86 7.41
CA ALA A 110 9.85 -17.26 6.71
C ALA A 110 10.12 -15.88 7.31
N ARG A 111 11.39 -15.59 7.56
CA ARG A 111 11.85 -14.30 8.10
C ARG A 111 12.87 -13.73 7.14
N SER A 112 12.87 -12.41 7.00
CA SER A 112 14.01 -11.74 6.38
C SER A 112 15.28 -11.96 7.19
N ASN A 113 16.41 -11.85 6.49
CA ASN A 113 17.73 -11.75 7.10
C ASN A 113 17.87 -10.44 7.90
N GLU A 114 19.03 -10.29 8.57
CA GLU A 114 19.37 -9.08 9.33
C GLU A 114 19.14 -7.81 8.49
N GLY A 115 18.42 -6.84 9.06
CA GLY A 115 18.18 -5.53 8.44
C GLY A 115 16.75 -5.26 7.95
N TYR A 116 15.89 -6.28 7.82
CA TYR A 116 14.49 -6.07 7.42
C TYR A 116 13.47 -6.62 8.42
N PRO A 117 12.34 -5.92 8.66
CA PRO A 117 11.32 -6.32 9.63
C PRO A 117 10.22 -7.23 9.06
N TYR A 118 10.52 -8.13 8.12
CA TYR A 118 9.52 -8.90 7.38
C TYR A 118 9.35 -10.32 7.92
N VAL A 119 8.11 -10.71 8.19
CA VAL A 119 7.77 -12.07 8.65
C VAL A 119 6.56 -12.61 7.91
N PHE A 120 6.69 -13.84 7.38
CA PHE A 120 5.60 -14.65 6.87
C PHE A 120 5.32 -15.79 7.85
N ARG A 121 4.07 -15.96 8.27
CA ARG A 121 3.62 -17.10 9.09
C ARG A 121 2.56 -17.89 8.33
N PHE A 122 2.75 -19.19 8.27
CA PHE A 122 1.82 -20.12 7.65
C PHE A 122 1.13 -20.95 8.72
N GLY A 123 -0.19 -21.07 8.63
CA GLY A 123 -0.97 -21.90 9.55
C GLY A 123 -2.47 -21.65 9.42
N GLY A 124 -3.27 -22.63 9.82
CA GLY A 124 -4.73 -22.53 9.80
C GLY A 124 -5.29 -22.18 8.42
N GLY A 125 -4.71 -22.73 7.34
CA GLY A 125 -5.12 -22.45 5.97
C GLY A 125 -4.80 -21.04 5.46
N ASN A 126 -3.96 -20.28 6.16
CA ASN A 126 -3.64 -18.89 5.82
C ASN A 126 -2.14 -18.64 5.80
N VAL A 127 -1.73 -17.64 5.01
CA VAL A 127 -0.44 -16.96 5.15
C VAL A 127 -0.68 -15.57 5.73
N THR A 128 0.09 -15.25 6.76
CA THR A 128 0.11 -13.93 7.38
C THR A 128 1.42 -13.24 7.05
N PHE A 129 1.38 -12.07 6.43
CA PHE A 129 2.53 -11.20 6.23
C PHE A 129 2.48 -10.08 7.27
N ARG A 130 3.49 -10.00 8.12
CA ARG A 130 3.61 -8.98 9.17
C ARG A 130 4.91 -8.20 8.97
N VAL A 131 4.78 -6.90 9.09
CA VAL A 131 5.89 -5.96 9.20
C VAL A 131 5.81 -5.34 10.58
N GLU A 132 6.86 -5.46 11.39
CA GLU A 132 6.88 -4.95 12.76
C GLU A 132 8.20 -4.24 13.03
N MET A 133 8.11 -2.94 13.28
CA MET A 133 9.27 -2.11 13.54
C MET A 133 9.92 -2.54 14.86
N PRO A 134 11.25 -2.65 14.92
CA PRO A 134 11.97 -2.79 16.19
C PRO A 134 11.68 -1.58 17.09
N SER A 135 12.07 -1.62 18.36
CA SER A 135 11.98 -0.44 19.22
C SER A 135 12.76 0.73 18.63
N ASP A 136 12.24 1.95 18.80
CA ASP A 136 12.96 3.14 18.36
C ASP A 136 14.28 3.28 19.11
N THR A 137 15.25 3.86 18.40
CA THR A 137 16.42 4.45 19.03
C THR A 137 16.33 5.97 18.86
N PRO A 138 16.91 6.78 19.76
CA PRO A 138 16.92 8.24 19.61
C PRO A 138 17.45 8.72 18.26
N SER A 139 18.24 7.89 17.57
CA SER A 139 18.85 8.20 16.27
C SER A 139 18.12 7.58 15.07
N ASN A 140 17.10 6.73 15.27
CA ASN A 140 16.40 6.05 14.18
C ASN A 140 14.95 5.72 14.56
N PRO A 141 14.04 6.71 14.68
CA PRO A 141 12.61 6.44 14.75
C PRO A 141 12.10 5.75 13.48
N MET A 142 11.40 4.62 13.65
CA MET A 142 10.85 3.85 12.53
C MET A 142 9.33 3.85 12.54
N ILE A 143 8.67 4.20 11.42
CA ILE A 143 7.20 4.23 11.35
C ILE A 143 6.66 3.52 10.12
N VAL A 144 5.49 2.89 10.24
CA VAL A 144 4.69 2.44 9.11
C VAL A 144 3.87 3.62 8.58
N SER A 145 4.28 4.16 7.42
CA SER A 145 3.66 5.32 6.77
C SER A 145 2.47 4.96 5.88
N ASP A 146 2.45 3.77 5.29
CA ASP A 146 1.35 3.29 4.44
C ASP A 146 1.14 1.77 4.61
N ARG A 147 -0.11 1.34 4.51
CA ARG A 147 -0.50 -0.08 4.56
C ARG A 147 -1.73 -0.28 3.69
N ARG A 148 -1.64 -1.13 2.67
CA ARG A 148 -2.78 -1.42 1.80
C ARG A 148 -2.62 -2.74 1.08
N VAL A 149 -3.70 -3.18 0.45
CA VAL A 149 -3.68 -4.29 -0.50
C VAL A 149 -3.51 -3.72 -1.90
N MET A 150 -2.50 -4.16 -2.63
CA MET A 150 -2.20 -3.75 -4.01
C MET A 150 -2.21 -4.98 -4.90
N ALA A 151 -3.07 -5.01 -5.93
CA ALA A 151 -3.19 -6.16 -6.84
C ALA A 151 -3.28 -7.51 -6.09
N ASN A 152 -4.20 -7.59 -5.11
CA ASN A 152 -4.41 -8.75 -4.23
C ASN A 152 -3.27 -9.10 -3.25
N ARG A 153 -2.24 -8.25 -3.14
CA ARG A 153 -1.03 -8.51 -2.34
C ARG A 153 -0.87 -7.50 -1.20
N PRO A 154 -0.27 -7.90 -0.07
CA PRO A 154 0.14 -6.96 0.97
C PRO A 154 1.16 -5.95 0.44
N MET A 155 0.96 -4.68 0.75
CA MET A 155 1.90 -3.60 0.49
C MET A 155 2.04 -2.72 1.74
N VAL A 156 3.28 -2.46 2.13
CA VAL A 156 3.64 -1.65 3.30
C VAL A 156 4.70 -0.64 2.90
N ARG A 157 4.54 0.61 3.36
CA ARG A 157 5.63 1.59 3.40
C ARG A 157 6.01 1.85 4.84
N TRP A 158 7.30 1.89 5.10
CA TRP A 158 7.83 2.30 6.39
C TRP A 158 9.03 3.21 6.20
N ALA A 159 9.23 4.13 7.14
CA ALA A 159 10.24 5.16 7.06
C ALA A 159 11.14 5.13 8.29
N ILE A 160 12.40 5.48 8.07
CA ILE A 160 13.38 5.86 9.09
C ILE A 160 13.68 7.34 8.84
N ALA A 161 13.65 8.16 9.88
CA ALA A 161 14.12 9.56 9.85
C ALA A 161 14.98 9.80 11.09
N ASP A 162 15.89 10.77 11.04
CA ASP A 162 16.73 11.23 12.16
C ASP A 162 16.02 12.27 13.06
#